data_AF-A0A1F9XQG9-F1
#
_entry.id   AF-A0A1F9XQG9-F1
#
_cell.length_a   1.000
_cell.length_b   1.000
_cell.length_c   1.000
_cell.angle_alpha   90.00
_cell.angle_beta   90.00
_cell.angle_gamma   90.00
#
_symmetry.space_group_name_H-M   'P 1'
#
loop_
_entity.id
_entity.type
_entity.pdbx_description
1 polymer ?
#
loop_
_entity_poly.entity_id
_entity_poly.type
_entity_poly.pdbx_seq_one_letter_code
_entity_poly.pdbx_strand_id
1 'polypeptide(L)'
;MKKTIIISTGAAGLLLAAFVIFRYINYSMEPAEVFRKLSGMRMAITFFRLATGRQPSDIGEVIQNGNLEAVPRIKLKRHLASSKVRKTAKLIVRDTGGWGYVNDPADRDFGTIFIDCTHKDEKGRYWSEF
;
A
#
# COMPACT_ATOMS: atom_id res chain seq x y z
N MET A 1 25.11 6.52 42.69
CA MET A 1 25.36 7.41 41.52
C MET A 1 25.36 6.69 40.17
N LYS A 2 25.97 5.50 40.00
CA LYS A 2 25.98 4.80 38.68
C LYS A 2 24.60 4.32 38.18
N LYS A 3 23.69 3.89 39.06
CA LYS A 3 22.33 3.42 38.68
C LYS A 3 21.44 4.55 38.11
N THR A 4 21.54 5.76 38.65
CA THR A 4 20.73 6.91 38.19
C THR A 4 21.08 7.34 36.77
N ILE A 5 22.38 7.27 36.41
CA ILE A 5 22.87 7.59 35.05
C ILE A 5 22.40 6.54 34.03
N ILE A 6 22.41 5.24 34.41
CA ILE A 6 21.93 4.15 33.53
C ILE A 6 20.41 4.26 33.29
N ILE A 7 19.64 4.61 34.32
CA ILE A 7 18.17 4.78 34.21
C ILE A 7 17.83 6.00 33.34
N SER A 8 18.56 7.12 33.46
CA SER A 8 18.31 8.32 32.65
C SER A 8 18.63 8.11 31.17
N THR A 9 19.68 7.36 30.84
CA THR A 9 20.03 7.04 29.44
C THR A 9 19.02 6.08 28.81
N GLY A 10 18.51 5.10 29.57
CA GLY A 10 17.44 4.21 29.12
C GLY A 10 16.12 4.94 28.83
N ALA A 11 15.71 5.86 29.71
CA ALA A 11 14.49 6.65 29.53
C ALA A 11 14.57 7.60 28.32
N ALA A 12 15.70 8.28 28.13
CA ALA A 12 15.90 9.16 26.97
C ALA A 12 15.87 8.38 25.64
N GLY A 13 16.45 7.18 25.60
CA GLY A 13 16.40 6.32 24.42
C GLY A 13 14.98 5.88 24.05
N LEU A 14 14.16 5.53 25.04
CA LEU A 14 12.75 5.16 24.83
C LEU A 14 11.91 6.34 24.31
N LEU A 15 12.11 7.54 24.84
CA LEU A 15 11.41 8.74 24.39
C LEU A 15 11.76 9.09 22.94
N LEU A 16 13.04 8.99 22.57
CA LEU A 16 13.47 9.22 21.19
C LEU A 16 12.86 8.19 20.23
N ALA A 17 12.87 6.90 20.60
CA ALA A 17 12.25 5.84 19.81
C ALA A 17 10.75 6.09 19.60
N ALA A 18 10.03 6.45 20.67
CA ALA A 18 8.61 6.79 20.61
C ALA A 18 8.35 7.99 19.69
N PHE A 19 9.17 9.04 19.76
CA PHE A 19 9.06 10.20 18.89
C PHE A 19 9.28 9.85 17.41
N VAL A 20 10.29 9.03 17.10
CA VAL A 20 10.58 8.58 15.73
C VAL A 20 9.42 7.73 15.20
N ILE A 21 8.90 6.79 15.98
CA ILE A 21 7.75 5.96 15.61
C ILE A 21 6.52 6.84 15.36
N PHE A 22 6.24 7.78 16.28
CA PHE A 22 5.13 8.72 16.15
C PHE A 22 5.22 9.54 14.85
N ARG A 23 6.40 10.06 14.54
CA ARG A 23 6.64 10.81 13.29
C ARG A 23 6.47 9.92 12.06
N TYR A 24 6.96 8.68 12.10
CA TYR A 24 6.83 7.73 10.99
C TYR A 24 5.38 7.32 10.72
N ILE A 25 4.60 7.03 11.77
CA ILE A 25 3.19 6.66 11.63
C ILE A 25 2.37 7.83 11.08
N ASN A 26 2.67 9.07 11.48
CA ASN A 26 1.98 10.26 10.98
C ASN A 26 2.47 10.77 9.62
N TYR A 27 3.62 10.28 9.15
CA TYR A 27 4.12 10.59 7.81
C TYR A 27 3.32 9.85 6.73
N SER A 28 3.11 10.52 5.60
CA SER A 28 2.52 9.94 4.39
C SER A 28 3.38 10.28 3.18
N MET A 29 3.41 9.39 2.21
CA MET A 29 3.84 9.71 0.85
C MET A 29 2.91 10.77 0.25
N GLU A 30 3.47 11.63 -0.62
CA GLU A 30 2.72 12.65 -1.36
C GLU A 30 1.59 12.00 -2.17
N PRO A 31 0.35 12.54 -2.13
CA PRO A 31 -0.78 11.93 -2.83
C PRO A 31 -0.58 11.73 -4.33
N ALA A 32 0.07 12.70 -4.99
CA ALA A 32 0.40 12.60 -6.41
C ALA A 32 1.30 11.37 -6.71
N GLU A 33 2.23 11.04 -5.81
CA GLU A 33 3.08 9.86 -5.97
C GLU A 33 2.29 8.57 -5.79
N VAL A 34 1.38 8.52 -4.81
CA VAL A 34 0.49 7.36 -4.59
C VAL A 34 -0.39 7.12 -5.82
N PHE A 35 -1.00 8.17 -6.37
CA PHE A 35 -1.82 8.06 -7.59
C PHE A 35 -1.01 7.62 -8.79
N ARG A 36 0.20 8.16 -8.98
CA ARG A 36 1.09 7.74 -10.06
C ARG A 36 1.42 6.24 -9.97
N LYS A 37 1.67 5.72 -8.77
CA LYS A 37 1.92 4.28 -8.56
C LYS A 37 0.68 3.44 -8.87
N LEU A 38 -0.50 3.86 -8.41
CA LEU A 38 -1.76 3.19 -8.73
C LEU A 38 -2.03 3.15 -10.24
N SER A 39 -1.90 4.28 -10.92
CA SER A 39 -2.04 4.38 -12.38
C SER A 39 -1.03 3.50 -13.10
N GLY A 40 0.22 3.47 -12.65
CA GLY A 40 1.26 2.58 -13.20
C GLY A 40 0.87 1.10 -13.10
N MET A 41 0.34 0.66 -11.95
CA MET A 41 -0.13 -0.73 -11.81
C MET A 41 -1.33 -1.02 -12.71
N ARG A 42 -2.30 -0.10 -12.82
CA ARG A 42 -3.47 -0.27 -13.71
C ARG A 42 -3.07 -0.37 -15.18
N MET A 43 -2.08 0.42 -15.60
CA MET A 43 -1.52 0.34 -16.94
C MET A 43 -0.79 -0.99 -17.16
N ALA A 44 0.01 -1.45 -16.21
CA ALA A 44 0.70 -2.74 -16.30
C ALA A 44 -0.28 -3.92 -16.46
N ILE A 45 -1.37 -3.92 -15.68
CA ILE A 45 -2.46 -4.91 -15.81
C ILE A 45 -3.13 -4.81 -17.18
N THR A 46 -3.33 -3.59 -17.69
CA THR A 46 -3.90 -3.36 -19.02
C THR A 46 -2.99 -3.92 -20.12
N PHE A 47 -1.68 -3.69 -20.05
CA PHE A 47 -0.72 -4.26 -21.00
C PHE A 47 -0.68 -5.79 -20.93
N PHE A 48 -0.76 -6.37 -19.74
CA PHE A 48 -0.88 -7.82 -19.59
C PHE A 48 -2.11 -8.35 -20.32
N ARG A 49 -3.26 -7.69 -20.16
CA ARG A 49 -4.50 -8.10 -20.84
C ARG A 49 -4.39 -7.98 -22.35
N LEU A 50 -3.76 -6.92 -22.86
CA LEU A 50 -3.54 -6.74 -24.30
C LEU A 50 -2.59 -7.81 -24.87
N ALA A 51 -1.54 -8.19 -24.13
CA ALA A 51 -0.57 -9.17 -24.56
C ALA A 51 -1.09 -10.62 -24.50
N THR A 52 -1.93 -10.94 -23.52
CA THR A 52 -2.36 -12.33 -23.24
C THR A 52 -3.80 -12.62 -23.61
N GLY A 53 -4.61 -11.59 -23.90
CA GLY A 53 -6.04 -11.71 -24.14
C GLY A 53 -6.87 -12.01 -22.88
N ARG A 54 -6.29 -12.03 -21.68
CA ARG A 54 -7.00 -12.32 -20.43
C ARG A 54 -6.59 -11.42 -19.27
N GLN A 55 -7.45 -11.32 -18.27
CA GLN A 55 -7.11 -10.68 -17.00
C GLN A 55 -6.11 -11.57 -16.21
N PRO A 56 -5.13 -10.99 -15.50
CA PRO A 56 -4.25 -11.77 -14.64
C PRO A 56 -5.04 -12.38 -13.47
N SER A 57 -4.70 -13.59 -13.02
CA SER A 57 -5.31 -14.14 -11.79
C SER A 57 -4.63 -13.57 -10.52
N ASP A 58 -3.43 -13.01 -10.70
CA ASP A 58 -2.60 -12.41 -9.68
C ASP A 58 -1.65 -11.37 -10.26
N ILE A 59 -1.24 -10.39 -9.44
CA ILE A 59 -0.26 -9.38 -9.84
C ILE A 59 1.13 -10.00 -10.13
N GLY A 60 1.46 -11.14 -9.51
CA GLY A 60 2.67 -11.89 -9.82
C GLY A 60 2.77 -12.31 -11.29
N GLU A 61 1.66 -12.56 -11.97
CA GLU A 61 1.68 -12.85 -13.42
C GLU A 61 2.06 -11.62 -14.24
N VAL A 62 1.60 -10.43 -13.83
CA VAL A 62 1.95 -9.16 -14.47
C VAL A 62 3.47 -8.91 -14.36
N ILE A 63 4.05 -9.29 -13.22
CA ILE A 63 5.49 -9.21 -12.99
C ILE A 63 6.25 -10.23 -13.83
N GLN A 64 5.84 -11.50 -13.81
CA GLN A 64 6.47 -12.57 -14.58
C GLN A 64 6.42 -12.32 -16.09
N ASN A 65 5.36 -11.67 -16.58
CA ASN A 65 5.23 -11.29 -17.98
C ASN A 65 6.04 -10.04 -18.36
N GLY A 66 6.66 -9.36 -17.39
CA GLY A 66 7.51 -8.20 -17.63
C GLY A 66 6.78 -6.87 -17.77
N ASN A 67 5.46 -6.83 -17.59
CA ASN A 67 4.68 -5.58 -17.68
C ASN A 67 4.76 -4.74 -16.40
N LEU A 68 5.22 -5.33 -15.30
CA LEU A 68 5.50 -4.65 -14.05
C LEU A 68 6.83 -5.16 -13.48
N GLU A 69 7.77 -4.28 -13.17
CA GLU A 69 9.05 -4.69 -12.60
C GLU A 69 8.88 -5.26 -11.17
N ALA A 70 8.14 -4.54 -10.33
CA ALA A 70 7.82 -4.95 -8.97
C ALA A 70 6.58 -4.21 -8.48
N VAL A 71 5.93 -4.72 -7.43
CA VAL A 71 4.82 -4.00 -6.79
C VAL A 71 5.35 -2.74 -6.11
N PRO A 72 4.89 -1.54 -6.51
CA PRO A 72 5.38 -0.29 -5.94
C PRO A 72 5.07 -0.20 -4.45
N ARG A 73 6.06 0.22 -3.66
CA ARG A 73 5.85 0.52 -2.24
C ARG A 73 5.07 1.82 -2.07
N ILE A 74 4.07 1.81 -1.20
CA ILE A 74 3.34 3.00 -0.73
C ILE A 74 3.48 3.18 0.78
N LYS A 75 3.41 4.42 1.24
CA LYS A 75 3.35 4.78 2.65
C LYS A 75 2.17 5.71 2.85
N LEU A 76 1.13 5.23 3.53
CA LEU A 76 -0.02 6.06 3.90
C LEU A 76 0.07 6.47 5.36
N LYS A 77 -0.56 7.58 5.71
CA LYS A 77 -0.71 8.00 7.10
C LYS A 77 -1.35 6.86 7.91
N ARG A 78 -0.88 6.65 9.14
CA ARG A 78 -1.33 5.61 10.09
C ARG A 78 -0.98 4.16 9.71
N HIS A 79 -0.34 3.96 8.56
CA HIS A 79 0.07 2.64 8.07
C HIS A 79 1.59 2.54 7.95
N LEU A 80 2.14 1.34 8.11
CA LEU A 80 3.53 1.08 7.73
C LEU A 80 3.62 1.09 6.19
N ALA A 81 4.79 1.40 5.66
CA ALA A 81 4.97 1.32 4.22
C ALA A 81 4.91 -0.13 3.73
N SER A 82 4.21 -0.37 2.63
CA SER A 82 3.90 -1.72 2.14
C SER A 82 3.95 -1.79 0.61
N SER A 83 4.41 -2.93 0.10
CA SER A 83 4.23 -3.37 -1.30
C SER A 83 3.32 -4.60 -1.38
N LYS A 84 2.62 -4.96 -0.29
CA LYS A 84 1.77 -6.16 -0.28
C LYS A 84 0.51 -5.93 -1.10
N VAL A 85 0.16 -6.92 -1.90
CA VAL A 85 -1.12 -7.00 -2.62
C VAL A 85 -1.98 -8.05 -1.93
N ARG A 86 -3.11 -7.64 -1.38
CA ARG A 86 -4.11 -8.55 -0.83
C ARG A 86 -5.08 -8.96 -1.92
N LYS A 87 -5.14 -10.27 -2.20
CA LYS A 87 -6.19 -10.86 -3.03
C LYS A 87 -7.54 -10.80 -2.31
N THR A 88 -8.60 -10.49 -3.04
CA THR A 88 -9.95 -10.40 -2.51
C THR A 88 -10.95 -10.86 -3.56
N ALA A 89 -12.00 -11.56 -3.13
CA ALA A 89 -13.05 -12.01 -4.04
C ALA A 89 -13.92 -10.84 -4.54
N LYS A 90 -14.01 -9.77 -3.75
CA LYS A 90 -14.79 -8.56 -4.07
C LYS A 90 -14.02 -7.31 -3.71
N LEU A 91 -14.42 -6.17 -4.26
CA LEU A 91 -13.89 -4.85 -3.90
C LEU A 91 -14.30 -4.49 -2.46
N ILE A 92 -13.53 -4.98 -1.48
CA ILE A 92 -13.73 -4.77 -0.05
C ILE A 92 -12.46 -4.17 0.53
N VAL A 93 -12.60 -3.05 1.24
CA VAL A 93 -11.51 -2.37 1.94
C VAL A 93 -11.35 -2.96 3.35
N ARG A 94 -10.11 -3.27 3.73
CA ARG A 94 -9.69 -3.86 5.02
C ARG A 94 -8.68 -3.00 5.78
N ASP A 95 -8.37 -1.81 5.27
CA ASP A 95 -7.46 -0.84 5.89
C ASP A 95 -6.07 -1.41 6.17
N THR A 96 -5.48 -2.09 5.18
CA THR A 96 -4.13 -2.67 5.30
C THR A 96 -3.02 -1.66 5.03
N GLY A 97 -3.35 -0.51 4.44
CA GLY A 97 -2.38 0.50 4.00
C GLY A 97 -1.55 0.09 2.78
N GLY A 98 -1.94 -1.01 2.13
CA GLY A 98 -1.30 -1.57 0.94
C GLY A 98 -2.24 -1.57 -0.27
N TRP A 99 -2.09 -2.56 -1.12
CA TRP A 99 -2.87 -2.73 -2.34
C TRP A 99 -3.91 -3.84 -2.19
N GLY A 100 -5.08 -3.66 -2.78
CA GLY A 100 -6.09 -4.69 -2.93
C GLY A 100 -6.27 -5.08 -4.40
N TYR A 101 -6.43 -6.37 -4.68
CA TYR A 101 -6.68 -6.89 -6.03
C TYR A 101 -7.88 -7.82 -6.05
N VAL A 102 -8.90 -7.47 -6.85
CA VAL A 102 -10.09 -8.32 -7.04
C VAL A 102 -9.72 -9.46 -7.98
N ASN A 103 -9.64 -10.67 -7.43
CA ASN A 103 -9.08 -11.84 -8.13
C ASN A 103 -10.09 -12.96 -8.40
N ASP A 104 -11.38 -12.71 -8.18
CA ASP A 104 -12.46 -13.65 -8.48
C ASP A 104 -13.02 -13.38 -9.89
N PRO A 105 -12.85 -14.31 -10.85
CA PRO A 105 -13.36 -14.17 -12.21
C PRO A 105 -14.89 -14.04 -12.31
N ALA A 106 -15.63 -14.43 -11.28
CA ALA A 106 -17.09 -14.30 -11.25
C ALA A 106 -17.57 -12.91 -10.78
N ASP A 107 -16.69 -12.09 -10.22
CA ASP A 107 -17.04 -10.75 -9.76
C ASP A 107 -16.94 -9.72 -10.89
N ARG A 108 -17.86 -8.76 -10.92
CA ARG A 108 -17.88 -7.71 -11.96
C ARG A 108 -16.64 -6.82 -11.92
N ASP A 109 -16.01 -6.70 -10.75
CA ASP A 109 -14.84 -5.86 -10.52
C ASP A 109 -13.55 -6.69 -10.70
N PHE A 110 -13.62 -7.91 -11.24
CA PHE A 110 -12.46 -8.78 -11.48
C PHE A 110 -11.35 -8.03 -12.22
N GLY A 111 -10.14 -8.13 -11.67
CA GLY A 111 -8.97 -7.46 -12.22
C GLY A 111 -8.73 -6.05 -11.71
N THR A 112 -9.60 -5.53 -10.85
CA THR A 112 -9.45 -4.20 -10.27
C THR A 112 -8.36 -4.20 -9.21
N ILE A 113 -7.41 -3.27 -9.35
CA ILE A 113 -6.42 -2.91 -8.33
C ILE A 113 -6.81 -1.58 -7.69
N PHE A 114 -6.78 -1.53 -6.37
CA PHE A 114 -7.20 -0.38 -5.57
C PHE A 114 -6.30 -0.19 -4.33
N ILE A 115 -6.40 0.98 -3.70
CA ILE A 115 -5.68 1.27 -2.45
C ILE A 115 -6.52 0.74 -1.27
N ASP A 116 -5.96 -0.19 -0.51
CA ASP A 116 -6.67 -0.85 0.60
C ASP A 116 -6.52 -0.04 1.89
N CYS A 117 -7.25 1.08 1.97
CA CYS A 117 -7.18 2.02 3.08
C CYS A 117 -8.54 2.71 3.31
N THR A 118 -9.02 2.73 4.56
CA THR A 118 -10.28 3.39 4.95
C THR A 118 -10.08 4.85 5.36
N HIS A 119 -8.85 5.37 5.26
CA HIS A 119 -8.55 6.75 5.59
C HIS A 119 -8.70 7.67 4.38
N LYS A 120 -8.76 8.98 4.65
CA LYS A 120 -8.88 10.03 3.63
C LYS A 120 -7.51 10.57 3.21
N ASP A 121 -7.43 11.02 1.95
CA ASP A 121 -6.35 11.89 1.47
C ASP A 121 -6.47 13.29 2.09
N GLU A 122 -5.51 14.16 1.80
CA GLU A 122 -5.47 15.54 2.30
C GLU A 122 -6.64 16.40 1.80
N LYS A 123 -7.34 15.94 0.75
CA LYS A 123 -8.52 16.59 0.17
C LYS A 123 -9.83 16.02 0.71
N GLY A 124 -9.77 15.09 1.67
CA GLY A 124 -10.94 14.50 2.33
C GLY A 124 -11.62 13.35 1.57
N ARG A 125 -10.99 12.81 0.52
CA ARG A 125 -11.49 11.68 -0.28
C ARG A 125 -10.91 10.36 0.22
N TYR A 126 -11.68 9.28 0.22
CA TYR A 126 -11.14 8.00 0.70
C TYR A 126 -10.10 7.46 -0.27
N TRP A 127 -9.00 6.93 0.26
CA TRP A 127 -7.95 6.31 -0.58
C TRP A 127 -8.50 5.19 -1.47
N SER A 128 -9.49 4.44 -0.99
CA SER A 128 -10.13 3.37 -1.74
C SER A 128 -11.05 3.81 -2.89
N GLU A 129 -11.36 5.11 -3.00
CA GLU A 129 -12.22 5.65 -4.07
C GLU A 129 -11.43 5.98 -5.36
N PHE A 130 -10.10 5.89 -5.31
CA PHE A 130 -9.22 6.10 -6.46
C PHE A 130 -8.99 4.82 -7.22
#